data_AF-A0A1H7I5V7-F1
#
_entry.id   AF-A0A1H7I5V7-F1
#
_cell.length_a   1.000
_cell.length_b   1.000
_cell.length_c   1.000
_cell.angle_alpha   90.00
_cell.angle_beta   90.00
_cell.angle_gamma   90.00
#
_symmetry.space_group_name_H-M   'P 1'
#
loop_
_entity.id
_entity.type
_entity.pdbx_description
1 polymer ?
#
loop_
_entity_poly.entity_id
_entity_poly.type
_entity_poly.pdbx_seq_one_letter_code
_entity_poly.pdbx_strand_id
1 'polypeptide(L)'
;MAATIQFKTEKKSGWVSGYDLEKLLVEVKDKIFTNKKALTIVIQARANAPINTLIRLINVANQLDHKGVKVTLDFSGKTNKLLGYCETMGFFECLSDGVKLKSPNGINKVSRIKKSGNSYISINKISGSVHDKSLPKKLAAKITDKIPNITEEQRSELYIQFFLYLVN
;
A
#
# COMPACT_ATOMS: atom_id res chain seq x y z
N MET A 1 1.02 20.23 -24.80
CA MET A 1 2.06 19.33 -24.24
C MET A 1 1.38 18.47 -23.18
N ALA A 2 1.69 17.19 -23.06
CA ALA A 2 1.02 16.33 -22.07
C ALA A 2 1.30 16.83 -20.64
N ALA A 3 0.29 16.86 -19.77
CA ALA A 3 0.49 17.17 -18.37
C ALA A 3 1.40 16.10 -17.76
N THR A 4 2.41 16.51 -17.00
CA THR A 4 3.35 15.57 -16.35
C THR A 4 3.49 15.97 -14.90
N ILE A 5 3.28 15.01 -13.99
CA ILE A 5 3.54 15.18 -12.56
C ILE A 5 4.62 14.21 -12.09
N GLN A 6 5.39 14.66 -11.12
CA GLN A 6 6.37 13.83 -10.42
C GLN A 6 5.69 13.33 -9.14
N PHE A 7 5.41 12.04 -9.05
CA PHE A 7 4.83 11.43 -7.85
C PHE A 7 5.91 11.33 -6.77
N LYS A 8 6.09 12.44 -6.05
CA LYS A 8 7.05 12.64 -4.98
C LYS A 8 6.43 13.52 -3.90
N THR A 9 6.99 13.47 -2.69
CA THR A 9 6.66 14.39 -1.61
C THR A 9 7.82 15.36 -1.40
N GLU A 10 7.53 16.57 -0.94
CA GLU A 10 8.56 17.52 -0.47
C GLU A 10 9.17 17.08 0.86
N LYS A 11 8.49 16.19 1.58
CA LYS A 11 8.94 15.66 2.87
C LYS A 11 10.15 14.74 2.69
N LYS A 12 11.07 14.77 3.65
CA LYS A 12 12.26 13.90 3.65
C LYS A 12 11.95 12.40 3.70
N SER A 13 10.74 12.00 4.10
CA SER A 13 10.35 10.59 4.26
C SER A 13 10.24 9.82 2.94
N GLY A 14 10.02 10.49 1.80
CA GLY A 14 9.74 9.85 0.52
C GLY A 14 8.36 9.17 0.44
N TRP A 15 7.53 9.26 1.49
CA TRP A 15 6.16 8.74 1.51
C TRP A 15 5.18 9.77 0.97
N VAL A 16 4.55 9.45 -0.16
CA VAL A 16 3.54 10.26 -0.83
C VAL A 16 2.17 9.92 -0.23
N SER A 17 1.58 10.88 0.48
CA SER A 17 0.22 10.77 1.00
C SER A 17 -0.82 11.07 -0.08
N GLY A 18 -2.10 10.76 0.21
CA GLY A 18 -3.21 11.13 -0.68
C GLY A 18 -3.29 12.64 -0.90
N TYR A 19 -2.99 13.42 0.14
CA TYR A 19 -2.93 14.87 0.06
C TYR A 19 -1.79 15.37 -0.83
N ASP A 20 -0.61 14.73 -0.77
CA ASP A 20 0.50 15.08 -1.66
C ASP A 20 0.12 14.79 -3.13
N LEU A 21 -0.55 13.67 -3.41
CA LEU A 21 -1.09 13.36 -4.74
C LEU A 21 -2.10 14.41 -5.22
N GLU A 22 -3.04 14.81 -4.37
CA GLU A 22 -4.04 15.83 -4.71
C GLU A 22 -3.41 17.18 -5.04
N LYS A 23 -2.40 17.61 -4.27
CA LYS A 23 -1.61 18.81 -4.58
C LYS A 23 -0.97 18.74 -5.97
N LEU A 24 -0.29 17.65 -6.26
CA LEU A 24 0.36 17.44 -7.56
C LEU A 24 -0.65 17.50 -8.71
N LEU A 25 -1.86 16.96 -8.52
CA LEU A 25 -2.93 17.01 -9.53
C LEU A 25 -3.46 18.44 -9.73
N VAL A 26 -3.61 19.21 -8.64
CA VAL A 26 -4.05 20.61 -8.70
C VAL A 26 -3.07 21.46 -9.53
N GLU A 27 -1.76 21.25 -9.39
CA GLU A 27 -0.71 21.97 -10.14
C GLU A 27 -0.83 21.82 -11.66
N VAL A 28 -1.43 20.71 -12.12
CA VAL A 28 -1.56 20.41 -13.56
C VAL A 28 -3.01 20.36 -14.03
N LYS A 29 -3.99 20.67 -13.18
CA LYS A 29 -5.43 20.46 -13.44
C LYS A 29 -5.87 21.05 -14.79
N ASP A 30 -5.44 22.27 -15.09
CA ASP A 30 -5.83 22.98 -16.29
C ASP A 30 -5.17 22.34 -17.51
N LYS A 31 -3.94 21.84 -17.36
CA LYS A 31 -3.19 21.18 -18.43
C LYS A 31 -3.77 19.81 -18.78
N ILE A 32 -4.33 19.06 -17.81
CA ILE A 32 -4.89 17.72 -18.03
C ILE A 32 -5.96 17.71 -19.12
N PHE A 33 -6.86 18.70 -19.09
CA PHE A 33 -8.00 18.77 -20.01
C PHE A 33 -7.74 19.65 -21.24
N THR A 34 -6.54 20.25 -21.35
CA THR A 34 -6.12 21.00 -22.53
C THR A 34 -5.50 20.11 -23.61
N ASN A 35 -5.09 20.74 -24.72
CA ASN A 35 -4.62 20.14 -25.96
C ASN A 35 -3.86 18.80 -25.80
N LYS A 36 -4.34 17.75 -26.50
CA LYS A 36 -3.97 16.32 -26.45
C LYS A 36 -4.55 15.47 -25.30
N LYS A 37 -5.20 16.05 -24.28
CA LYS A 37 -5.87 15.34 -23.16
C LYS A 37 -5.05 14.16 -22.63
N ALA A 38 -3.91 14.44 -22.00
CA ALA A 38 -2.99 13.40 -21.56
C ALA A 38 -2.32 13.77 -20.23
N LEU A 39 -2.17 12.77 -19.36
CA LEU A 39 -1.49 12.87 -18.07
C LEU A 39 -0.47 11.75 -17.93
N THR A 40 0.79 12.13 -17.70
CA THR A 40 1.86 11.20 -17.31
C THR A 40 2.19 11.41 -15.84
N ILE A 41 2.03 10.36 -15.03
CA ILE A 41 2.41 10.34 -13.62
C ILE A 41 3.72 9.57 -13.51
N VAL A 42 4.82 10.28 -13.25
CA VAL A 42 6.15 9.68 -13.11
C VAL A 42 6.37 9.29 -11.65
N ILE A 43 6.34 7.99 -11.38
CA ILE A 43 6.52 7.37 -10.07
C ILE A 43 8.01 7.22 -9.82
N GLN A 44 8.55 8.12 -9.01
CA GLN A 44 9.97 8.20 -8.72
C GLN A 44 10.49 6.94 -8.02
N ALA A 45 11.69 6.48 -8.38
CA ALA A 45 12.28 5.23 -7.87
C ALA A 45 12.32 5.12 -6.32
N ARG A 46 12.45 6.26 -5.63
CA ARG A 46 12.51 6.36 -4.17
C ARG A 46 11.16 6.69 -3.51
N ALA A 47 10.10 6.88 -4.29
CA ALA A 47 8.77 7.16 -3.74
C ALA A 47 8.19 5.91 -3.10
N ASN A 48 7.54 6.09 -1.95
CA ASN A 48 6.67 5.11 -1.30
C ASN A 48 5.27 5.71 -1.17
N ALA A 49 4.25 4.87 -1.00
CA ALA A 49 2.89 5.34 -0.81
C ALA A 49 2.13 4.39 0.10
N PRO A 50 1.30 4.91 1.04
CA PRO A 50 0.32 4.10 1.74
C PRO A 50 -0.70 3.51 0.78
N ILE A 51 -1.31 2.38 1.14
CA ILE A 51 -2.33 1.70 0.32
C ILE A 51 -3.49 2.64 -0.06
N ASN A 52 -3.93 3.50 0.87
CA ASN A 52 -5.00 4.48 0.60
C ASN A 52 -4.61 5.49 -0.49
N THR A 53 -3.34 5.89 -0.59
CA THR A 53 -2.87 6.75 -1.68
C THR A 53 -2.90 6.01 -3.01
N LEU A 54 -2.52 4.73 -3.02
CA LEU A 54 -2.55 3.89 -4.23
C LEU A 54 -3.98 3.64 -4.71
N ILE A 55 -4.93 3.40 -3.80
CA ILE A 55 -6.36 3.32 -4.13
C ILE A 55 -6.85 4.62 -4.78
N ARG A 56 -6.46 5.79 -4.22
CA ARG A 56 -6.77 7.09 -4.84
C ARG A 56 -6.14 7.23 -6.23
N LEU A 57 -4.90 6.80 -6.40
CA LEU A 57 -4.22 6.82 -7.70
C LEU A 57 -4.96 5.97 -8.74
N ILE A 58 -5.44 4.77 -8.37
CA ILE A 58 -6.29 3.93 -9.24
C ILE A 58 -7.56 4.69 -9.63
N ASN A 59 -8.28 5.23 -8.65
CA ASN A 59 -9.53 5.94 -8.89
C ASN A 59 -9.34 7.12 -9.84
N VAL A 60 -8.30 7.94 -9.62
CA VAL A 60 -7.99 9.08 -10.48
C VAL A 60 -7.62 8.61 -11.89
N ALA A 61 -6.74 7.61 -12.02
CA ALA A 61 -6.32 7.10 -13.33
C ALA A 61 -7.51 6.58 -14.14
N ASN A 62 -8.37 5.77 -13.53
CA ASN A 62 -9.55 5.21 -14.20
C ASN A 62 -10.57 6.28 -14.55
N GLN A 63 -10.86 7.22 -13.65
CA GLN A 63 -11.82 8.30 -13.94
C GLN A 63 -11.32 9.23 -15.05
N LEU A 64 -10.02 9.49 -15.12
CA LEU A 64 -9.43 10.30 -16.19
C LEU A 64 -9.48 9.54 -17.53
N ASP A 65 -9.17 8.25 -17.54
CA ASP A 65 -9.29 7.40 -18.73
C ASP A 65 -10.73 7.38 -19.26
N HIS A 66 -11.73 7.15 -18.38
CA HIS A 66 -13.15 7.21 -18.74
C HIS A 66 -13.60 8.58 -19.26
N LYS A 67 -12.91 9.66 -18.91
CA LYS A 67 -13.14 11.01 -19.43
C LYS A 67 -12.38 11.29 -20.74
N GLY A 68 -11.75 10.27 -21.33
CA GLY A 68 -10.99 10.36 -22.57
C GLY A 68 -9.60 10.99 -22.42
N VAL A 69 -9.05 11.03 -21.21
CA VAL A 69 -7.68 11.48 -20.96
C VAL A 69 -6.74 10.28 -21.07
N LYS A 70 -5.70 10.39 -21.91
CA LYS A 70 -4.65 9.37 -22.03
C LYS A 70 -3.78 9.38 -20.78
N VAL A 71 -3.99 8.44 -19.88
CA VAL A 71 -3.21 8.31 -18.63
C VAL A 71 -2.04 7.36 -18.84
N THR A 72 -0.85 7.75 -18.36
CA THR A 72 0.33 6.90 -18.29
C THR A 72 0.91 6.92 -16.86
N LEU A 73 1.07 5.76 -16.26
CA LEU A 73 1.84 5.59 -15.02
C LEU A 73 3.25 5.10 -15.39
N ASP A 74 4.25 5.94 -15.12
CA ASP A 74 5.64 5.68 -15.48
C ASP A 74 6.48 5.42 -14.22
N PHE A 75 6.76 4.15 -13.95
CA PHE A 75 7.60 3.73 -12.84
C PHE A 75 9.07 3.92 -13.21
N SER A 76 9.63 5.05 -12.78
CA SER A 76 10.98 5.46 -13.15
C SER A 76 12.05 4.70 -12.35
N GLY A 77 13.24 4.64 -12.95
CA GLY A 77 14.42 4.00 -12.39
C GLY A 77 14.41 2.47 -12.47
N LYS A 78 15.61 1.87 -12.49
CA LYS A 78 15.78 0.41 -12.55
C LYS A 78 15.34 -0.29 -11.27
N THR A 79 15.26 0.43 -10.15
CA THR A 79 14.91 -0.13 -8.84
C THR A 79 13.79 0.70 -8.22
N ASN A 80 12.55 0.40 -8.59
CA ASN A 80 11.36 1.06 -8.03
C ASN A 80 10.68 0.12 -7.03
N LYS A 81 10.81 0.41 -5.74
CA LYS A 81 10.24 -0.46 -4.69
C LYS A 81 8.71 -0.46 -4.72
N LEU A 82 8.10 0.68 -5.06
CA LEU A 82 6.66 0.81 -5.16
C LEU A 82 6.09 -0.02 -6.31
N LEU A 83 6.82 -0.18 -7.42
CA LEU A 83 6.44 -1.10 -8.51
C LEU A 83 6.24 -2.53 -7.98
N GLY A 84 7.23 -3.09 -7.27
CA GLY A 84 7.10 -4.45 -6.74
C GLY A 84 5.97 -4.62 -5.73
N TYR A 85 5.69 -3.58 -4.93
CA TYR A 85 4.53 -3.55 -4.05
C TYR A 85 3.20 -3.55 -4.84
N CYS A 86 3.08 -2.71 -5.87
CA CYS A 86 1.93 -2.68 -6.76
C CYS A 86 1.70 -4.00 -7.50
N GLU A 87 2.77 -4.65 -7.99
CA GLU A 87 2.70 -6.00 -8.58
C GLU A 87 2.16 -7.03 -7.58
N THR A 88 2.63 -6.97 -6.33
CA THR A 88 2.26 -7.96 -5.29
C THR A 88 0.79 -7.84 -4.88
N MET A 89 0.26 -6.62 -4.77
CA MET A 89 -1.10 -6.38 -4.29
C MET A 89 -2.17 -6.37 -5.40
N GLY A 90 -1.80 -6.72 -6.65
CA GLY A 90 -2.75 -6.73 -7.77
C GLY A 90 -3.19 -5.34 -8.23
N PHE A 91 -2.41 -4.29 -7.94
CA PHE A 91 -2.76 -2.89 -8.26
C PHE A 91 -3.14 -2.70 -9.74
N PHE A 92 -2.39 -3.34 -10.65
CA PHE A 92 -2.57 -3.18 -12.09
C PHE A 92 -3.83 -3.87 -12.62
N GLU A 93 -4.37 -4.86 -11.89
CA GLU A 93 -5.62 -5.54 -12.24
C GLU A 93 -6.84 -4.62 -12.01
N CYS A 94 -6.68 -3.59 -11.17
CA CYS A 94 -7.72 -2.61 -10.88
C CYS A 94 -7.70 -1.40 -11.82
N LEU A 95 -6.78 -1.33 -12.79
CA LEU A 95 -6.70 -0.23 -13.75
C LEU A 95 -7.59 -0.50 -14.96
N SER A 96 -8.23 0.56 -15.46
CA SER A 96 -8.91 0.55 -16.76
C SER A 96 -7.94 0.25 -17.91
N ASP A 97 -8.45 -0.44 -18.94
CA ASP A 97 -7.63 -0.94 -20.06
C ASP A 97 -6.90 0.16 -20.84
N GLY A 98 -7.41 1.40 -20.83
CA GLY A 98 -6.79 2.54 -21.49
C GLY A 98 -5.58 3.12 -20.76
N VAL A 99 -5.40 2.80 -19.47
CA VAL A 99 -4.26 3.28 -18.67
C VAL A 99 -2.98 2.57 -19.08
N LYS A 100 -2.02 3.35 -19.59
CA LYS A 100 -0.71 2.83 -19.99
C LYS A 100 0.23 2.74 -18.80
N LEU A 101 1.02 1.69 -18.78
CA LEU A 101 2.04 1.46 -17.77
C LEU A 101 3.43 1.42 -18.42
N LYS A 102 4.42 2.07 -17.80
CA LYS A 102 5.81 2.04 -18.22
C LYS A 102 6.73 1.71 -17.05
N SER A 103 7.77 0.92 -17.33
CA SER A 103 8.90 0.70 -16.43
C SER A 103 10.12 0.29 -17.26
N PRO A 104 11.35 0.73 -16.92
CA PRO A 104 12.57 0.32 -17.61
C PRO A 104 12.79 -1.19 -17.68
N ASN A 105 12.28 -1.94 -16.70
CA ASN A 105 12.47 -3.39 -16.61
C ASN A 105 11.23 -4.20 -17.02
N GLY A 106 10.22 -3.54 -17.60
CA GLY A 106 8.91 -4.13 -17.81
C GLY A 106 8.09 -4.25 -16.52
N ILE A 107 6.85 -4.70 -16.66
CA ILE A 107 5.86 -4.76 -15.57
C ILE A 107 5.26 -6.16 -15.54
N ASN A 108 5.30 -6.79 -14.37
CA ASN A 108 4.66 -8.08 -14.16
C ASN A 108 3.22 -7.83 -13.71
N LYS A 109 2.28 -7.97 -14.65
CA LYS A 109 0.84 -7.79 -14.34
C LYS A 109 0.26 -8.95 -13.53
N VAL A 110 0.94 -10.09 -13.49
CA VAL A 110 0.54 -11.26 -12.69
C VAL A 110 1.09 -11.07 -11.28
N SER A 111 0.21 -11.09 -10.27
CA SER A 111 0.63 -11.10 -8.88
C SER A 111 1.62 -12.22 -8.64
N ARG A 112 2.88 -11.87 -8.39
CA ARG A 112 3.91 -12.85 -8.05
C ARG A 112 3.61 -13.35 -6.64
N ILE A 113 2.86 -14.44 -6.55
CA ILE A 113 2.88 -15.28 -5.36
C ILE A 113 4.29 -15.89 -5.31
N LYS A 114 5.23 -15.18 -4.66
CA LYS A 114 6.51 -15.79 -4.31
C LYS A 114 6.22 -16.95 -3.36
N LYS A 115 6.20 -18.17 -3.89
CA LYS A 115 6.54 -19.34 -3.07
C LYS A 115 7.99 -19.17 -2.63
N SER A 116 8.25 -19.26 -1.34
CA SER A 116 9.57 -19.35 -0.69
C SER A 116 10.29 -18.04 -0.33
N GLY A 117 10.57 -17.91 0.98
CA GLY A 117 11.40 -16.89 1.62
C GLY A 117 10.74 -16.29 2.86
N ASN A 118 11.30 -16.54 4.05
CA ASN A 118 10.82 -16.29 5.43
C ASN A 118 10.28 -14.88 5.80
N SER A 119 9.96 -13.99 4.87
CA SER A 119 9.69 -12.57 5.17
C SER A 119 8.31 -12.09 4.76
N TYR A 120 7.57 -12.82 3.92
CA TYR A 120 6.22 -12.43 3.51
C TYR A 120 5.29 -13.64 3.49
N ILE A 121 4.34 -13.67 4.43
CA ILE A 121 3.24 -14.64 4.41
C ILE A 121 2.22 -14.11 3.41
N SER A 122 2.13 -14.74 2.24
CA SER A 122 0.98 -14.54 1.35
C SER A 122 -0.29 -14.93 2.10
N ILE A 123 -1.20 -13.99 2.33
CA ILE A 123 -2.55 -14.34 2.79
C ILE A 123 -3.22 -15.02 1.59
N ASN A 124 -3.24 -16.35 1.62
CA ASN A 124 -3.96 -17.13 0.61
C ASN A 124 -5.41 -16.65 0.55
N LYS A 125 -6.00 -16.67 -0.64
CA LYS A 125 -7.43 -16.43 -0.85
C LYS A 125 -8.20 -17.25 0.18
N ILE A 126 -8.93 -16.59 1.08
CA ILE A 126 -9.81 -17.27 2.03
C ILE A 126 -10.92 -17.89 1.19
N SER A 127 -10.72 -19.11 0.70
CA SER A 127 -11.81 -19.88 0.11
C SER A 127 -12.72 -20.30 1.26
N GLY A 128 -14.01 -19.94 1.18
CA GLY A 128 -15.01 -20.32 2.20
C GLY A 128 -15.10 -21.83 2.46
N SER A 129 -14.50 -22.67 1.62
CA SER A 129 -14.47 -24.13 1.72
C SER A 129 -13.33 -24.72 2.56
N VAL A 130 -12.31 -23.94 2.97
CA VAL A 130 -11.13 -24.47 3.69
C VAL A 130 -10.97 -23.72 5.02
N HIS A 131 -11.64 -24.22 6.06
CA HIS A 131 -11.45 -23.75 7.42
C HIS A 131 -10.39 -24.61 8.12
N ASP A 132 -9.23 -24.03 8.46
CA ASP A 132 -8.29 -24.70 9.37
C ASP A 132 -8.88 -24.69 10.79
N LYS A 133 -9.61 -25.76 11.13
CA LYS A 133 -10.21 -25.96 12.46
C LYS A 133 -9.17 -26.01 13.59
N SER A 134 -7.88 -26.18 13.27
CA SER A 134 -6.80 -26.20 14.25
C SER A 134 -6.22 -24.80 14.54
N LEU A 135 -6.54 -23.79 13.72
CA LEU A 135 -6.01 -22.44 13.84
C LEU A 135 -6.31 -21.77 15.19
N PRO A 136 -7.54 -21.87 15.76
CA PRO A 136 -7.81 -21.31 17.09
C PRO A 136 -6.91 -21.90 18.18
N LYS A 137 -6.68 -23.21 18.15
CA LYS A 137 -5.80 -23.90 19.11
C LYS A 137 -4.33 -23.49 18.93
N LYS A 138 -3.86 -23.40 17.69
CA LYS A 138 -2.49 -22.94 17.39
C LYS A 138 -2.25 -21.50 17.84
N LEU A 139 -3.22 -20.62 17.64
CA LEU A 139 -3.15 -19.23 18.10
C LEU A 139 -3.17 -19.14 19.62
N ALA A 140 -4.06 -19.88 20.28
CA ALA A 140 -4.12 -19.96 21.74
C ALA A 140 -2.78 -20.41 22.31
N ALA A 141 -2.25 -21.55 21.86
CA ALA A 141 -0.96 -22.08 22.31
C ALA A 141 0.18 -21.07 22.11
N LYS A 142 0.26 -20.42 20.94
CA LYS A 142 1.35 -19.46 20.67
C LYS A 142 1.31 -18.21 21.56
N ILE A 143 0.13 -17.85 22.06
CA ILE A 143 -0.06 -16.75 23.02
C ILE A 143 0.23 -17.26 24.43
N THR A 144 -0.31 -18.41 24.82
CA THR A 144 -0.21 -18.94 26.19
C THR A 144 1.16 -19.52 26.52
N ASP A 145 1.84 -20.15 25.57
CA ASP A 145 3.16 -20.79 25.78
C ASP A 145 4.27 -19.77 26.12
N LYS A 146 4.05 -18.50 25.79
CA LYS A 146 4.97 -17.40 26.12
C LYS A 146 4.63 -16.70 27.43
N ILE A 147 3.48 -17.00 28.03
CA ILE A 147 3.10 -16.44 29.31
C ILE A 147 3.72 -17.36 30.38
N PRO A 148 4.64 -16.85 31.22
CA PRO A 148 5.19 -17.65 32.30
C PRO A 148 4.06 -18.11 33.21
N ASN A 149 4.09 -19.38 33.59
CA ASN A 149 3.10 -19.94 34.50
C ASN A 149 3.42 -19.43 35.91
N ILE A 150 2.86 -18.27 36.26
CA ILE A 150 3.05 -17.62 37.56
C ILE A 150 1.99 -18.11 38.55
N THR A 151 2.39 -18.31 39.80
CA THR A 151 1.44 -18.64 40.88
C THR A 151 0.59 -17.42 41.24
N GLU A 152 -0.56 -17.63 41.89
CA GLU A 152 -1.41 -16.53 42.40
C GLU A 152 -0.63 -15.58 43.32
N GLU A 153 0.34 -16.09 44.09
CA GLU A 153 1.23 -15.29 44.94
C GLU A 153 2.11 -14.35 44.09
N GLN A 154 2.74 -14.86 43.03
CA GLN A 154 3.57 -14.06 42.11
C GLN A 154 2.74 -13.05 41.29
N ARG A 155 1.46 -13.36 41.07
CA ARG A 155 0.51 -12.47 40.39
C ARG A 155 0.14 -11.26 41.24
N SER A 156 0.08 -11.42 42.56
CA SER A 156 -0.21 -10.31 43.49
C SER A 156 0.94 -9.29 43.56
N GLU A 157 2.19 -9.72 43.36
CA GLU A 157 3.37 -8.82 43.27
C GLU A 157 3.42 -8.02 41.95
N LEU A 158 2.73 -8.48 40.89
CA LEU A 158 2.65 -7.79 39.60
C LEU A 158 1.53 -6.73 39.53
N TYR A 159 0.67 -6.64 40.55
CA TYR A 159 -0.25 -5.51 40.68
C TYR A 159 0.53 -4.25 41.01
N ILE A 160 0.96 -3.55 39.94
CA ILE A 160 1.31 -2.14 40.00
C ILE A 160 0.20 -1.42 40.76
N GLN A 161 0.56 -0.83 41.89
CA GLN A 161 -0.29 0.06 42.70
C GLN A 161 -0.79 1.21 41.83
N PHE A 162 -1.93 1.04 41.17
CA PHE A 162 -2.71 2.16 40.65
C PHE A 162 -3.76 2.52 41.70
N PHE A 163 -3.61 3.73 42.23
CA PHE A 163 -4.47 4.47 43.18
C PHE A 163 -4.22 4.29 44.68
N LEU A 164 -3.22 5.03 45.18
CA LEU A 164 -3.34 5.77 46.45
C LEU A 164 -2.80 7.20 46.24
N TYR A 165 -3.55 8.04 45.52
CA TYR A 165 -3.52 9.48 45.79
C TYR A 165 -4.68 9.78 46.74
N LEU A 166 -4.32 9.92 48.02
CA LEU A 166 -5.15 10.52 49.04
C LEU A 166 -5.53 11.94 48.59
N VAL A 167 -6.83 12.19 48.49
CA VAL A 167 -7.39 13.53 48.56
C VAL A 167 -7.31 13.95 50.03
N ASN A 168 -6.45 14.93 50.33
CA ASN A 168 -6.62 15.84 51.45
C ASN A 168 -6.90 17.22 50.85
#